data_AF-A0A258MZT0-F1
#
_entry.id   AF-A0A258MZT0-F1
#
_cell.length_a   1.000
_cell.length_b   1.000
_cell.length_c   1.000
_cell.angle_alpha   90.00
_cell.angle_beta   90.00
_cell.angle_gamma   90.00
#
_symmetry.space_group_name_H-M   'P 1'
#
loop_
_entity.id
_entity.type
_entity.pdbx_description
1 polymer ?
#
loop_
_entity_poly.entity_id
_entity_poly.type
_entity_poly.pdbx_seq_one_letter_code
_entity_poly.pdbx_strand_id
1 'polypeptide(L)'
;MIRGSIRRYYDGENDFEDLIKLIETANVTFQRVQKKGTEKSPEYNDEIQFNYTKGLADYRSHLYKRVDGIKSEFTNEVISQSSRFEKLVFISSKVAELQRAINNLSQSATGFSHSSFTFSNLSAEEGVRVSLTEADIQEYYEVMKKYSDQAMDHIKILEASVQNSSNDDFPQLKPVAPDPNEPSNSKPLAFFDYFYASRGFTRFHNNFYPNSDEDYYNVASIDKDKEVVTYEEYNPEDGEPYTYTREFKQELLDKVYSEFLKAKKFIDAQVNSLDSEASINLFLKLLLYQLRHLHNALEKYPEATKYDTNHYVLKAFVRFIFDKYEPFVENHKEVNYFKKILNPNAEPQPNIVPSPVTQRMLPHKEVVMAFKWVANPAERTTKLYTALVAGNFISRSVELMHFSKGFEGEALESPLGIKWMKKVRGKLSKPLILYLFDLMMEKDLLEKIINNQDIYKKVQRIFTDHNGEALQHIDVSSAGIKKRKTDYTSEELEINAIIANLLK
;
A
#
# COMPACT_ATOMS: atom_id res chain seq x y z
N MET A 1 22.91 10.01 39.87
CA MET A 1 23.53 8.74 39.42
C MET A 1 22.51 8.01 38.57
N ILE A 2 22.42 8.34 37.27
CA ILE A 2 21.44 7.75 36.35
C ILE A 2 22.04 6.42 35.87
N ARG A 3 21.55 5.30 36.41
CA ARG A 3 21.80 3.96 35.85
C ARG A 3 21.09 3.89 34.50
N GLY A 4 21.79 4.29 33.44
CA GLY A 4 21.33 4.05 32.07
C GLY A 4 21.21 2.54 31.88
N SER A 5 19.98 2.04 31.73
CA SER A 5 19.76 0.63 31.43
C SER A 5 20.39 0.37 30.07
N ILE A 6 21.38 -0.51 30.01
CA ILE A 6 21.85 -1.11 28.75
C ILE A 6 20.64 -1.89 28.23
N ARG A 7 19.85 -1.25 27.35
CA ARG A 7 18.77 -1.91 26.62
C ARG A 7 19.44 -3.00 25.80
N ARG A 8 19.18 -4.27 26.14
CA ARG A 8 19.47 -5.38 25.24
C ARG A 8 18.57 -5.20 24.02
N TYR A 9 19.06 -4.51 23.01
CA TYR A 9 18.40 -4.34 21.73
C TYR A 9 18.61 -5.60 20.89
N TYR A 10 18.01 -6.73 21.28
CA TYR A 10 18.01 -7.95 20.46
C TYR A 10 16.74 -8.73 20.78
N ASP A 11 15.61 -8.30 20.21
CA ASP A 11 14.32 -8.99 20.33
C ASP A 11 14.25 -10.26 19.44
N GLY A 12 15.33 -10.61 18.72
CA GLY A 12 15.53 -11.96 18.18
C GLY A 12 14.52 -12.43 17.14
N GLU A 13 13.78 -11.52 16.51
CA GLU A 13 12.75 -11.88 15.54
C GLU A 13 13.28 -12.10 14.11
N ASN A 14 14.52 -11.68 13.80
CA ASN A 14 15.11 -11.82 12.46
C ASN A 14 16.65 -11.90 12.51
N ASP A 15 17.23 -13.05 12.13
CA ASP A 15 18.68 -13.27 12.19
C ASP A 15 19.46 -12.43 11.16
N PHE A 16 18.82 -12.08 10.03
CA PHE A 16 19.42 -11.24 8.99
C PHE A 16 19.59 -9.80 9.46
N GLU A 17 18.53 -9.19 9.99
CA GLU A 17 18.60 -7.82 10.52
C GLU A 17 19.58 -7.69 11.69
N ASP A 18 19.65 -8.71 12.55
CA ASP A 18 20.60 -8.75 13.66
C ASP A 18 22.05 -8.82 13.14
N LEU A 19 22.32 -9.63 12.10
CA LEU A 19 23.64 -9.64 11.47
C LEU A 19 23.98 -8.28 10.86
N ILE A 20 23.05 -7.64 10.14
CA ILE A 20 23.27 -6.30 9.56
C ILE A 20 23.66 -5.31 10.64
N LYS A 21 22.91 -5.23 11.76
CA LYS A 21 23.23 -4.32 12.87
C LYS A 21 24.60 -4.58 13.48
N LEU A 22 24.99 -5.86 13.61
CA LEU A 22 26.30 -6.26 14.11
C LEU A 22 27.43 -5.88 13.15
N ILE A 23 27.18 -5.84 11.84
CA ILE A 23 28.18 -5.41 10.84
C ILE A 23 28.21 -3.89 10.76
N GLU A 24 27.07 -3.19 10.84
CA GLU A 24 27.01 -1.73 10.72
C GLU A 24 27.60 -0.98 11.92
N THR A 25 27.88 -1.69 13.01
CA THR A 25 28.43 -1.12 14.23
C THR A 25 29.70 -1.84 14.68
N ALA A 26 30.67 -1.07 15.17
CA ALA A 26 31.87 -1.59 15.81
C ALA A 26 32.05 -0.89 17.15
N ASN A 27 31.26 -1.30 18.13
CA ASN A 27 31.30 -0.76 19.49
C ASN A 27 32.21 -1.61 20.37
N VAL A 28 33.27 -0.99 20.86
CA VAL A 28 34.19 -1.59 21.83
C VAL A 28 33.96 -0.96 23.19
N THR A 29 33.68 -1.80 24.18
CA THR A 29 33.56 -1.39 25.57
C THR A 29 34.64 -2.07 26.40
N PHE A 30 35.44 -1.28 27.11
CA PHE A 30 36.38 -1.78 28.12
C PHE A 30 35.78 -1.62 29.51
N GLN A 31 35.81 -2.70 30.30
CA GLN A 31 35.38 -2.68 31.69
C GLN A 31 36.34 -3.50 32.56
N ARG A 32 36.95 -2.86 33.56
CA ARG A 32 37.63 -3.56 34.64
C ARG A 32 36.61 -4.03 35.68
N VAL A 33 36.54 -5.33 35.91
CA VAL A 33 35.58 -5.97 36.82
C VAL A 33 36.34 -6.64 37.97
N GLN A 34 35.99 -6.32 39.21
CA GLN A 34 36.57 -6.98 40.38
C GLN A 34 36.16 -8.46 40.40
N LYS A 35 37.13 -9.36 40.58
CA LYS A 35 36.87 -10.79 40.75
C LYS A 35 36.01 -11.02 41.99
N LYS A 36 35.03 -11.90 41.87
CA LYS A 36 34.14 -12.25 42.97
C LYS A 36 34.94 -12.95 44.09
N GLY A 37 34.78 -12.50 45.34
CA GLY A 37 35.44 -13.10 46.51
C GLY A 37 36.83 -12.55 46.83
N THR A 38 37.27 -11.46 46.18
CA THR A 38 38.55 -10.79 46.45
C THR A 38 38.36 -9.45 47.16
N GLU A 39 37.32 -9.29 47.99
CA GLU A 39 36.99 -7.99 48.60
C GLU A 39 38.12 -7.46 49.51
N LYS A 40 38.86 -8.36 50.16
CA LYS A 40 39.95 -8.01 51.08
C LYS A 40 41.29 -7.74 50.38
N SER A 41 41.45 -8.22 49.15
CA SER A 41 42.65 -8.03 48.33
C SER A 41 42.20 -7.96 46.87
N PRO A 42 41.73 -6.80 46.39
CA PRO A 42 41.05 -6.67 45.11
C PRO A 42 41.89 -7.23 43.97
N GLU A 43 41.39 -8.30 43.37
CA GLU A 43 41.86 -8.79 42.08
C GLU A 43 40.85 -8.37 41.01
N TYR A 44 41.35 -7.95 39.86
CA TYR A 44 40.50 -7.48 38.76
C TYR A 44 40.71 -8.33 37.52
N ASN A 45 39.65 -8.43 36.72
CA ASN A 45 39.68 -8.92 35.35
C ASN A 45 39.36 -7.77 34.41
N ASP A 46 40.16 -7.63 33.37
CA ASP A 46 39.89 -6.70 32.28
C ASP A 46 38.98 -7.39 31.26
N GLU A 47 37.80 -6.82 31.02
CA GLU A 47 36.80 -7.34 30.11
C GLU A 47 36.65 -6.40 28.91
N ILE A 48 36.88 -6.94 27.71
CA ILE A 48 36.62 -6.24 26.45
C ILE A 48 35.35 -6.85 25.86
N GLN A 49 34.38 -5.97 25.57
CA GLN A 49 33.18 -6.32 24.84
C GLN A 49 33.22 -5.71 23.45
N PHE A 50 32.96 -6.54 22.44
CA PHE A 50 32.78 -6.08 21.06
C PHE A 50 31.32 -6.30 20.67
N ASN A 51 30.64 -5.23 20.24
CA ASN A 51 29.20 -5.21 20.00
C ASN A 51 28.41 -5.87 21.14
N TYR A 52 28.74 -5.48 22.38
CA TYR A 52 28.13 -5.98 23.62
C TYR A 52 28.35 -7.48 23.89
N THR A 53 29.24 -8.14 23.15
CA THR A 53 29.59 -9.55 23.34
C THR A 53 30.92 -9.69 24.04
N LYS A 54 31.00 -10.56 25.05
CA LYS A 54 32.16 -10.70 25.94
C LYS A 54 33.25 -11.57 25.32
N GLY A 55 34.30 -10.96 24.81
CA GLY A 55 35.42 -11.69 24.24
C GLY A 55 35.15 -12.28 22.86
N LEU A 56 36.24 -12.71 22.20
CA LEU A 56 36.23 -13.13 20.81
C LEU A 56 35.49 -14.46 20.59
N ALA A 57 35.60 -15.40 21.53
CA ALA A 57 34.96 -16.71 21.43
C ALA A 57 33.43 -16.60 21.42
N ASP A 58 32.86 -15.76 22.30
CA ASP A 58 31.43 -15.51 22.35
C ASP A 58 30.96 -14.74 21.10
N TYR A 59 31.74 -13.76 20.63
CA TYR A 59 31.42 -13.01 19.41
C TYR A 59 31.38 -13.91 18.18
N ARG A 60 32.37 -14.81 18.05
CA ARG A 60 32.41 -15.85 17.00
C ARG A 60 31.20 -16.78 17.07
N SER A 61 30.86 -17.27 18.26
CA SER A 61 29.70 -18.13 18.48
C SER A 61 28.39 -17.40 18.14
N HIS A 62 28.29 -16.12 18.47
CA HIS A 62 27.13 -15.29 18.18
C HIS A 62 26.93 -15.11 16.68
N LEU A 63 27.97 -14.68 15.94
CA LEU A 63 27.90 -14.53 14.48
C LEU A 63 27.65 -15.86 13.77
N TYR A 64 28.26 -16.96 14.23
CA TYR A 64 27.98 -18.29 13.68
C TYR A 64 26.49 -18.64 13.77
N LYS A 65 25.87 -18.44 14.94
CA LYS A 65 24.43 -18.69 15.13
C LYS A 65 23.57 -17.84 14.20
N ARG A 66 23.89 -16.55 14.04
CA ARG A 66 23.15 -15.66 13.13
C ARG A 66 23.29 -16.09 11.67
N VAL A 67 24.49 -16.45 11.22
CA VAL A 67 24.69 -16.96 9.85
C VAL A 67 23.95 -18.27 9.61
N ASP A 68 23.92 -19.18 10.59
CA ASP A 68 23.16 -20.42 10.49
C ASP A 68 21.65 -20.19 10.46
N GLY A 69 21.18 -19.26 11.29
CA GLY A 69 19.82 -18.75 11.30
C GLY A 69 19.40 -18.18 9.95
N ILE A 70 20.20 -17.27 9.39
CA ILE A 70 20.01 -16.70 8.05
C ILE A 70 19.90 -17.79 6.99
N LYS A 71 20.75 -18.83 7.01
CA LYS A 71 20.65 -19.92 6.02
C LYS A 71 19.27 -20.56 6.06
N SER A 72 18.70 -20.77 7.25
CA SER A 72 17.38 -21.37 7.41
C SER A 72 16.23 -20.40 7.08
N GLU A 73 16.23 -19.21 7.68
CA GLU A 73 15.19 -18.18 7.52
C GLU A 73 15.13 -17.69 6.08
N PHE A 74 16.28 -17.32 5.51
CA PHE A 74 16.37 -16.78 4.16
C PHE A 74 15.96 -17.80 3.10
N THR A 75 16.33 -19.07 3.28
CA THR A 75 15.88 -20.14 2.40
C THR A 75 14.35 -20.26 2.44
N ASN A 76 13.74 -20.23 3.62
CA ASN A 76 12.29 -20.30 3.77
C ASN A 76 11.59 -19.08 3.17
N GLU A 77 12.14 -17.87 3.37
CA GLU A 77 11.59 -16.64 2.78
C GLU A 77 11.68 -16.65 1.25
N VAL A 78 12.81 -17.08 0.68
CA VAL A 78 12.96 -17.28 -0.77
C VAL A 78 11.99 -18.35 -1.29
N ILE A 79 11.77 -19.43 -0.54
CA ILE A 79 10.78 -20.46 -0.91
C ILE A 79 9.37 -19.88 -0.90
N SER A 80 9.04 -19.03 0.07
CA SER A 80 7.70 -18.44 0.25
C SER A 80 7.29 -17.46 -0.86
N GLN A 81 8.25 -16.91 -1.61
CA GLN A 81 7.97 -16.06 -2.77
C GLN A 81 7.34 -16.88 -3.90
N SER A 82 6.34 -16.30 -4.59
CA SER A 82 5.46 -17.06 -5.50
C SER A 82 6.03 -17.24 -6.90
N SER A 83 6.87 -16.31 -7.35
CA SER A 83 7.44 -16.33 -8.70
C SER A 83 8.96 -16.21 -8.69
N ARG A 84 9.60 -16.69 -9.76
CA ARG A 84 11.03 -16.50 -10.01
C ARG A 84 11.43 -15.02 -9.94
N PHE A 85 10.61 -14.13 -10.50
CA PHE A 85 10.86 -12.70 -10.46
C PHE A 85 10.86 -12.15 -9.03
N GLU A 86 9.84 -12.48 -8.22
CA GLU A 86 9.76 -12.05 -6.82
C GLU A 86 10.95 -12.57 -5.99
N LYS A 87 11.35 -13.83 -6.19
CA LYS A 87 12.55 -14.41 -5.55
C LYS A 87 13.80 -13.59 -5.89
N LEU A 88 14.03 -13.31 -7.16
CA LEU A 88 15.21 -12.56 -7.60
C LEU A 88 15.21 -11.12 -7.08
N VAL A 89 14.05 -10.44 -7.05
CA VAL A 89 13.93 -9.08 -6.48
C VAL A 89 14.22 -9.11 -4.99
N PHE A 90 13.64 -10.05 -4.24
CA PHE A 90 13.88 -10.23 -2.82
C PHE A 90 15.36 -10.51 -2.53
N ILE A 91 15.97 -11.47 -3.24
CA ILE A 91 17.39 -11.82 -3.10
C ILE A 91 18.27 -10.60 -3.42
N SER A 92 18.01 -9.90 -4.52
CA SER A 92 18.79 -8.72 -4.93
C SER A 92 18.74 -7.61 -3.87
N SER A 93 17.57 -7.38 -3.28
CA SER A 93 17.40 -6.40 -2.19
C SER A 93 18.28 -6.76 -0.99
N LYS A 94 18.33 -8.04 -0.64
CA LYS A 94 19.05 -8.52 0.54
C LYS A 94 20.56 -8.60 0.32
N VAL A 95 21.00 -8.92 -0.91
CA VAL A 95 22.40 -8.74 -1.34
C VAL A 95 22.82 -7.27 -1.20
N ALA A 96 21.99 -6.34 -1.69
CA ALA A 96 22.30 -4.92 -1.61
C ALA A 96 22.39 -4.41 -0.17
N GLU A 97 21.50 -4.87 0.70
CA GLU A 97 21.49 -4.55 2.14
C GLU A 97 22.75 -5.06 2.84
N LEU A 98 23.09 -6.34 2.67
CA LEU A 98 24.29 -6.94 3.26
C LEU A 98 25.57 -6.33 2.70
N GLN A 99 25.63 -6.06 1.40
CA GLN A 99 26.79 -5.41 0.78
C GLN A 99 27.00 -4.00 1.33
N ARG A 100 25.91 -3.24 1.54
CA ARG A 100 25.97 -1.91 2.16
C ARG A 100 26.54 -1.98 3.57
N ALA A 101 26.10 -2.93 4.38
CA ALA A 101 26.63 -3.14 5.72
C ALA A 101 28.12 -3.50 5.67
N ILE A 102 28.51 -4.47 4.83
CA ILE A 102 29.91 -4.90 4.67
C ILE A 102 30.81 -3.74 4.24
N ASN A 103 30.31 -2.80 3.42
CA ASN A 103 31.09 -1.64 2.97
C ASN A 103 31.49 -0.69 4.12
N ASN A 104 30.90 -0.81 5.31
CA ASN A 104 31.38 -0.09 6.49
C ASN A 104 32.72 -0.63 6.99
N LEU A 105 33.06 -1.87 6.66
CA LEU A 105 34.33 -2.51 6.96
C LEU A 105 35.27 -2.39 5.77
N SER A 106 36.27 -1.52 5.88
CA SER A 106 37.29 -1.31 4.84
C SER A 106 38.59 -2.01 5.20
N GLN A 107 39.22 -2.65 4.21
CA GLN A 107 40.51 -3.34 4.39
C GLN A 107 41.63 -2.55 3.72
N SER A 108 42.69 -2.29 4.48
CA SER A 108 43.89 -1.60 4.02
C SER A 108 45.13 -2.48 4.24
N ALA A 109 46.31 -2.01 3.82
CA ALA A 109 47.57 -2.70 4.08
C ALA A 109 47.88 -2.85 5.58
N THR A 110 47.33 -1.99 6.44
CA THR A 110 47.55 -1.99 7.89
C THR A 110 46.46 -2.72 8.67
N GLY A 111 45.50 -3.36 7.99
CA GLY A 111 44.37 -4.05 8.59
C GLY A 111 43.02 -3.43 8.24
N PHE A 112 42.00 -3.84 8.98
CA PHE A 112 40.62 -3.38 8.86
C PHE A 112 40.38 -2.07 9.63
N SER A 113 39.50 -1.24 9.07
CA SER A 113 38.90 -0.09 9.75
C SER A 113 37.40 -0.04 9.49
N HIS A 114 36.65 0.53 10.43
CA HIS A 114 35.20 0.54 10.41
C HIS A 114 34.65 1.97 10.50
N SER A 115 33.76 2.34 9.57
CA SER A 115 33.21 3.71 9.47
C SER A 115 32.47 4.17 10.74
N SER A 116 31.86 3.23 11.47
CA SER A 116 31.13 3.45 12.72
C SER A 116 31.86 2.91 13.97
N PHE A 117 33.20 2.92 13.99
CA PHE A 117 33.96 2.51 15.16
C PHE A 117 33.72 3.45 16.35
N THR A 118 33.42 2.88 17.51
CA THR A 118 33.26 3.61 18.76
C THR A 118 33.92 2.87 19.91
N PHE A 119 34.57 3.61 20.80
CA PHE A 119 35.18 3.07 22.01
C PHE A 119 34.60 3.74 23.26
N SER A 120 34.28 2.95 24.27
CA SER A 120 33.88 3.43 25.59
C SER A 120 34.64 2.71 26.70
N ASN A 121 35.07 3.46 27.72
CA ASN A 121 35.67 2.92 28.93
C ASN A 121 34.69 3.11 30.09
N LEU A 122 34.17 2.00 30.63
CA LEU A 122 33.18 1.99 31.71
C LEU A 122 33.78 1.65 33.08
N SER A 123 35.11 1.65 33.19
CA SER A 123 35.78 1.33 34.46
C SER A 123 35.51 2.42 35.50
N ALA A 124 35.02 2.01 36.67
CA ALA A 124 34.68 2.94 37.76
C ALA A 124 35.91 3.44 38.55
N GLU A 125 37.07 2.81 38.39
CA GLU A 125 38.30 3.22 39.08
C GLU A 125 38.90 4.48 38.46
N GLU A 126 39.00 5.54 39.27
CA GLU A 126 39.76 6.74 38.94
C GLU A 126 41.22 6.36 38.67
N GLY A 127 41.69 6.59 37.44
CA GLY A 127 43.07 6.34 37.01
C GLY A 127 43.24 5.20 35.99
N VAL A 128 42.25 4.33 35.81
CA VAL A 128 42.30 3.25 34.79
C VAL A 128 41.77 3.79 33.46
N ARG A 129 42.61 4.58 32.77
CA ARG A 129 42.32 5.03 31.40
C ARG A 129 42.97 4.10 30.40
N VAL A 130 42.21 3.09 29.96
CA VAL A 130 42.55 2.31 28.76
C VAL A 130 41.97 3.03 27.55
N SER A 131 42.76 3.13 26.49
CA SER A 131 42.33 3.53 25.15
C SER A 131 42.59 2.36 24.22
N LEU A 132 41.53 1.77 23.67
CA LEU A 132 41.66 0.80 22.59
C LEU A 132 41.44 1.50 21.26
N THR A 133 42.22 1.09 20.27
CA THR A 133 42.15 1.52 18.89
C THR A 133 41.66 0.36 18.02
N GLU A 134 41.37 0.65 16.76
CA GLU A 134 41.02 -0.39 15.79
C GLU A 134 42.14 -1.43 15.59
N ALA A 135 43.41 -1.05 15.79
CA ALA A 135 44.54 -1.98 15.69
C ALA A 135 44.48 -3.08 16.77
N ASP A 136 43.85 -2.80 17.91
CA ASP A 136 43.77 -3.72 19.05
C ASP A 136 42.65 -4.78 18.89
N ILE A 137 41.77 -4.61 17.90
CA ILE A 137 40.57 -5.45 17.71
C ILE A 137 40.49 -6.11 16.32
N GLN A 138 41.61 -6.20 15.60
CA GLN A 138 41.65 -6.75 14.24
C GLN A 138 41.05 -8.17 14.13
N GLU A 139 41.27 -9.02 15.14
CA GLU A 139 40.67 -10.37 15.16
C GLU A 139 39.14 -10.36 15.16
N TYR A 140 38.50 -9.35 15.77
CA TYR A 140 37.04 -9.20 15.73
C TYR A 140 36.56 -8.82 14.32
N TYR A 141 37.29 -7.93 13.63
CA TYR A 141 36.99 -7.54 12.26
C TYR A 141 37.19 -8.70 11.27
N GLU A 142 38.23 -9.50 11.43
CA GLU A 142 38.43 -10.72 10.64
C GLU A 142 37.26 -11.70 10.82
N VAL A 143 36.81 -11.90 12.05
CA VAL A 143 35.65 -12.74 12.36
C VAL A 143 34.38 -12.15 11.74
N MET A 144 34.12 -10.85 11.89
CA MET A 144 32.98 -10.16 11.27
C MET A 144 32.98 -10.33 9.75
N LYS A 145 34.11 -10.05 9.08
CA LYS A 145 34.24 -10.19 7.62
C LYS A 145 33.97 -11.61 7.17
N LYS A 146 34.59 -12.60 7.82
CA LYS A 146 34.42 -14.01 7.51
C LYS A 146 32.96 -14.45 7.53
N TYR A 147 32.22 -14.10 8.59
CA TYR A 147 30.81 -14.51 8.71
C TYR A 147 29.89 -13.73 7.77
N SER A 148 30.20 -12.46 7.50
CA SER A 148 29.49 -11.68 6.49
C SER A 148 29.65 -12.26 5.08
N ASP A 149 30.87 -12.69 4.73
CA ASP A 149 31.15 -13.36 3.46
C ASP A 149 30.42 -14.70 3.35
N GLN A 150 30.39 -15.49 4.43
CA GLN A 150 29.64 -16.74 4.45
C GLN A 150 28.13 -16.54 4.23
N ALA A 151 27.54 -15.48 4.80
CA ALA A 151 26.15 -15.13 4.55
C ALA A 151 25.94 -14.69 3.08
N MET A 152 26.83 -13.84 2.57
CA MET A 152 26.79 -13.37 1.18
C MET A 152 26.91 -14.52 0.17
N ASP A 153 27.84 -15.44 0.39
CA ASP A 153 28.05 -16.61 -0.47
C ASP A 153 26.81 -17.50 -0.50
N HIS A 154 26.17 -17.72 0.65
CA HIS A 154 24.93 -18.49 0.72
C HIS A 154 23.80 -17.82 -0.08
N ILE A 155 23.62 -16.51 0.06
CA ILE A 155 22.60 -15.75 -0.69
C ILE A 155 22.86 -15.82 -2.20
N LYS A 156 24.12 -15.71 -2.64
CA LYS A 156 24.50 -15.85 -4.06
C LYS A 156 24.28 -17.26 -4.60
N ILE A 157 24.49 -18.30 -3.80
CA ILE A 157 24.18 -19.68 -4.19
C ILE A 157 22.67 -19.82 -4.45
N LEU A 158 21.83 -19.24 -3.58
CA LEU A 158 20.38 -19.23 -3.78
C LEU A 158 19.99 -18.42 -5.03
N GLU A 159 20.63 -17.27 -5.25
CA GLU A 159 20.43 -16.47 -6.47
C GLU A 159 20.71 -17.30 -7.73
N ALA A 160 21.87 -17.94 -7.81
CA ALA A 160 22.26 -18.79 -8.93
C ALA A 160 21.30 -19.97 -9.10
N SER A 161 20.84 -20.58 -8.00
CA SER A 161 19.84 -21.66 -8.05
C SER A 161 18.52 -21.19 -8.66
N VAL A 162 18.01 -20.02 -8.28
CA VAL A 162 16.77 -19.43 -8.82
C VAL A 162 16.95 -18.95 -10.27
N GLN A 163 18.13 -18.46 -10.64
CA GLN A 163 18.44 -18.07 -12.03
C GLN A 163 18.50 -19.27 -12.97
N ASN A 164 18.96 -20.42 -12.48
CA ASN A 164 19.12 -21.64 -13.26
C ASN A 164 17.86 -22.52 -13.31
N SER A 165 16.86 -22.29 -12.46
CA SER A 165 15.60 -23.02 -12.51
C SER A 165 14.67 -22.50 -13.62
N SER A 166 13.96 -23.42 -14.27
CA SER A 166 12.90 -23.07 -15.22
C SER A 166 11.69 -22.51 -14.47
N ASN A 167 10.85 -21.73 -15.14
CA ASN A 167 9.59 -21.26 -14.53
C ASN A 167 8.64 -22.42 -14.16
N ASP A 168 8.85 -23.61 -14.75
CA ASP A 168 8.04 -24.81 -14.53
C ASP A 168 8.50 -25.63 -13.31
N ASP A 169 9.71 -25.38 -12.78
CA ASP A 169 10.27 -26.08 -11.61
C ASP A 169 9.74 -25.55 -10.26
N PHE A 170 8.94 -24.48 -10.28
CA PHE A 170 8.41 -23.89 -9.06
C PHE A 170 7.07 -24.54 -8.71
N PRO A 171 6.97 -25.24 -7.56
CA PRO A 171 5.69 -25.77 -7.12
C PRO A 171 4.72 -24.61 -7.01
N GLN A 172 3.62 -24.69 -7.77
CA GLN A 172 2.47 -23.81 -7.56
C GLN A 172 1.95 -24.10 -6.17
N LEU A 173 2.46 -23.38 -5.16
CA LEU A 173 1.80 -23.24 -3.88
C LEU A 173 0.34 -22.95 -4.21
N LYS A 174 -0.61 -23.72 -3.67
CA LYS A 174 -2.01 -23.29 -3.64
C LYS A 174 -2.08 -22.20 -2.58
N PRO A 175 -2.21 -20.91 -2.94
CA PRO A 175 -2.31 -19.87 -1.94
C PRO A 175 -3.77 -19.39 -1.91
N VAL A 176 -4.20 -18.88 -0.77
CA VAL A 176 -5.21 -17.82 -0.78
C VAL A 176 -4.47 -16.54 -1.20
N ALA A 177 -3.97 -16.50 -2.43
CA ALA A 177 -3.34 -15.32 -3.02
C ALA A 177 -4.46 -14.44 -3.59
N PRO A 178 -4.28 -13.10 -3.59
CA PRO A 178 -5.05 -12.27 -4.51
C PRO A 178 -4.86 -12.86 -5.91
N ASP A 179 -5.95 -12.91 -6.67
CA ASP A 179 -5.96 -13.51 -8.01
C ASP A 179 -4.76 -12.95 -8.80
N PRO A 180 -3.91 -13.77 -9.45
CA PRO A 180 -2.79 -13.27 -10.26
C PRO A 180 -3.22 -12.28 -11.36
N ASN A 181 -4.52 -12.18 -11.62
CA ASN A 181 -5.17 -11.25 -12.54
C ASN A 181 -5.64 -9.94 -11.85
N GLU A 182 -5.44 -9.77 -10.54
CA GLU A 182 -5.79 -8.54 -9.81
C GLU A 182 -4.70 -7.46 -9.98
N PRO A 183 -5.08 -6.22 -10.33
CA PRO A 183 -4.12 -5.13 -10.45
C PRO A 183 -3.49 -4.77 -9.10
N SER A 184 -2.20 -4.42 -9.10
CA SER A 184 -1.44 -3.99 -7.91
C SER A 184 -0.41 -2.91 -8.25
N ASN A 185 0.26 -2.32 -7.25
CA ASN A 185 1.35 -1.36 -7.49
C ASN A 185 2.47 -1.93 -8.38
N SER A 186 2.85 -3.18 -8.16
CA SER A 186 3.92 -3.85 -8.91
C SER A 186 3.46 -4.39 -10.27
N LYS A 187 2.15 -4.62 -10.44
CA LYS A 187 1.53 -5.09 -11.70
C LYS A 187 0.25 -4.31 -12.00
N PRO A 188 0.37 -3.02 -12.35
CA PRO A 188 -0.80 -2.16 -12.52
C PRO A 188 -1.71 -2.60 -13.68
N LEU A 189 -1.20 -3.36 -14.65
CA LEU A 189 -1.93 -3.84 -15.81
C LEU A 189 -2.31 -5.33 -15.74
N ALA A 190 -2.16 -5.99 -14.59
CA ALA A 190 -2.38 -7.44 -14.46
C ALA A 190 -3.76 -7.91 -14.98
N PHE A 191 -4.82 -7.16 -14.67
CA PHE A 191 -6.15 -7.43 -15.21
C PHE A 191 -6.15 -7.43 -16.73
N PHE A 192 -5.52 -6.45 -17.37
CA PHE A 192 -5.48 -6.31 -18.82
C PHE A 192 -4.61 -7.37 -19.49
N ASP A 193 -3.52 -7.79 -18.84
CA ASP A 193 -2.73 -8.94 -19.28
C ASP A 193 -3.57 -10.21 -19.32
N TYR A 194 -4.33 -10.48 -18.25
CA TYR A 194 -5.25 -11.60 -18.23
C TYR A 194 -6.35 -11.46 -19.29
N PHE A 195 -6.97 -10.28 -19.33
CA PHE A 195 -8.15 -10.01 -20.14
C PHE A 195 -7.86 -10.11 -21.63
N TYR A 196 -6.75 -9.54 -22.10
CA TYR A 196 -6.39 -9.52 -23.52
C TYR A 196 -5.39 -10.61 -23.93
N ALA A 197 -4.50 -11.08 -23.06
CA ALA A 197 -3.48 -12.07 -23.44
C ALA A 197 -3.81 -13.51 -23.00
N SER A 198 -4.74 -13.71 -22.06
CA SER A 198 -4.97 -15.04 -21.42
C SER A 198 -6.42 -15.53 -21.50
N ARG A 199 -7.13 -15.22 -22.59
CA ARG A 199 -8.56 -15.59 -22.82
C ARG A 199 -9.54 -15.04 -21.78
N GLY A 200 -9.14 -14.04 -20.97
CA GLY A 200 -10.02 -13.43 -19.98
C GLY A 200 -11.25 -12.78 -20.61
N PHE A 201 -11.10 -12.14 -21.78
CA PHE A 201 -12.21 -11.60 -22.56
C PHE A 201 -13.25 -12.67 -22.92
N THR A 202 -12.82 -13.78 -23.54
CA THR A 202 -13.73 -14.88 -23.92
C THR A 202 -14.46 -15.46 -22.71
N ARG A 203 -13.78 -15.60 -21.57
CA ARG A 203 -14.43 -16.04 -20.32
C ARG A 203 -15.46 -15.03 -19.83
N PHE A 204 -15.13 -13.75 -19.87
CA PHE A 204 -16.04 -12.68 -19.47
C PHE A 204 -17.27 -12.62 -20.37
N HIS A 205 -17.10 -12.74 -21.69
CA HIS A 205 -18.19 -12.82 -22.67
C HIS A 205 -19.06 -14.06 -22.47
N ASN A 206 -18.46 -15.23 -22.25
CA ASN A 206 -19.22 -16.45 -21.98
C ASN A 206 -19.99 -16.41 -20.66
N ASN A 207 -19.46 -15.71 -19.64
CA ASN A 207 -20.10 -15.55 -18.34
C ASN A 207 -21.20 -14.48 -18.32
N PHE A 208 -21.31 -13.66 -19.36
CA PHE A 208 -22.40 -12.70 -19.49
C PHE A 208 -23.75 -13.41 -19.68
N TYR A 209 -23.75 -14.53 -20.39
CA TYR A 209 -24.94 -15.33 -20.61
C TYR A 209 -25.22 -16.26 -19.42
N PRO A 210 -26.50 -16.46 -19.04
CA PRO A 210 -26.90 -17.44 -18.04
C PRO A 210 -26.40 -18.85 -18.41
N ASN A 211 -25.69 -19.51 -17.49
CA ASN A 211 -25.00 -20.78 -17.76
C ASN A 211 -25.49 -21.95 -16.88
N SER A 212 -26.39 -21.71 -15.92
CA SER A 212 -26.98 -22.76 -15.08
C SER A 212 -28.51 -22.70 -15.08
N ASP A 213 -29.17 -23.84 -14.85
CA ASP A 213 -30.63 -23.91 -14.70
C ASP A 213 -31.17 -23.02 -13.57
N GLU A 214 -30.33 -22.71 -12.56
CA GLU A 214 -30.66 -21.77 -11.47
C GLU A 214 -30.64 -20.29 -11.91
N ASP A 215 -29.88 -19.94 -12.96
CA ASP A 215 -29.86 -18.57 -13.51
C ASP A 215 -31.09 -18.28 -14.39
N TYR A 216 -31.81 -19.31 -14.84
CA TYR A 216 -32.94 -19.16 -15.77
C TYR A 216 -34.25 -18.70 -15.13
N TYR A 217 -34.39 -18.78 -13.80
CA TYR A 217 -35.67 -18.53 -13.12
C TYR A 217 -36.20 -17.10 -13.28
N ASN A 218 -35.33 -16.13 -13.63
CA ASN A 218 -35.70 -14.72 -13.80
C ASN A 218 -35.35 -14.17 -15.20
N VAL A 219 -34.95 -15.02 -16.16
CA VAL A 219 -34.56 -14.56 -17.50
C VAL A 219 -35.79 -14.55 -18.42
N ALA A 220 -36.24 -13.36 -18.80
CA ALA A 220 -37.37 -13.17 -19.69
C ALA A 220 -37.00 -13.46 -21.16
N SER A 221 -35.82 -13.02 -21.61
CA SER A 221 -35.33 -13.32 -22.96
C SER A 221 -33.81 -13.13 -23.12
N ILE A 222 -33.24 -13.81 -24.11
CA ILE A 222 -31.83 -13.68 -24.50
C ILE A 222 -31.77 -13.44 -26.02
N ASP A 223 -31.22 -12.29 -26.43
CA ASP A 223 -30.92 -11.96 -27.83
C ASP A 223 -29.40 -12.03 -28.02
N LYS A 224 -28.90 -13.16 -28.55
CA LYS A 224 -27.46 -13.40 -28.73
C LYS A 224 -26.85 -12.57 -29.88
N ASP A 225 -27.66 -12.15 -30.84
CA ASP A 225 -27.18 -11.34 -31.97
C ASP A 225 -26.92 -9.90 -31.53
N LYS A 226 -27.79 -9.37 -30.66
CA LYS A 226 -27.60 -8.06 -30.02
C LYS A 226 -26.76 -8.11 -28.75
N GLU A 227 -26.51 -9.30 -28.22
CA GLU A 227 -25.77 -9.55 -26.97
C GLU A 227 -26.47 -8.89 -25.77
N VAL A 228 -27.77 -9.17 -25.67
CA VAL A 228 -28.70 -8.59 -24.70
C VAL A 228 -29.40 -9.69 -23.90
N VAL A 229 -29.49 -9.51 -22.57
CA VAL A 229 -30.27 -10.37 -21.67
C VAL A 229 -31.31 -9.51 -20.96
N THR A 230 -32.58 -9.91 -21.03
CA THR A 230 -33.67 -9.24 -20.32
C THR A 230 -34.13 -10.12 -19.17
N TYR A 231 -34.27 -9.53 -17.99
CA TYR A 231 -34.71 -10.19 -16.77
C TYR A 231 -36.08 -9.68 -16.37
N GLU A 232 -36.88 -10.56 -15.77
CA GLU A 232 -38.11 -10.24 -15.05
C GLU A 232 -37.84 -10.40 -13.56
N GLU A 233 -37.94 -9.31 -12.81
CA GLU A 233 -37.79 -9.30 -11.35
C GLU A 233 -39.03 -8.68 -10.70
N TYR A 234 -39.20 -8.90 -9.41
CA TYR A 234 -40.27 -8.28 -8.62
C TYR A 234 -39.69 -7.14 -7.80
N ASN A 235 -40.30 -5.96 -7.88
CA ASN A 235 -39.91 -4.84 -7.04
C ASN A 235 -40.18 -5.20 -5.57
N PRO A 236 -39.16 -5.15 -4.69
CA PRO A 236 -39.31 -5.58 -3.30
C PRO A 236 -40.23 -4.68 -2.47
N GLU A 237 -40.56 -3.47 -2.93
CA GLU A 237 -41.40 -2.52 -2.19
C GLU A 237 -42.90 -2.73 -2.45
N ASP A 238 -43.30 -2.94 -3.69
CA ASP A 238 -44.71 -3.07 -4.10
C ASP A 238 -45.09 -4.48 -4.60
N GLY A 239 -44.10 -5.33 -4.87
CA GLY A 239 -44.29 -6.68 -5.40
C GLY A 239 -44.67 -6.72 -6.89
N GLU A 240 -44.63 -5.59 -7.60
CA GLU A 240 -44.96 -5.55 -9.02
C GLU A 240 -43.79 -6.06 -9.88
N PRO A 241 -44.05 -6.84 -10.94
CA PRO A 241 -43.00 -7.28 -11.85
C PRO A 241 -42.47 -6.09 -12.66
N TYR A 242 -41.16 -6.01 -12.80
CA TYR A 242 -40.49 -5.07 -13.68
C TYR A 242 -39.45 -5.80 -14.53
N THR A 243 -39.16 -5.24 -15.71
CA THR A 243 -38.11 -5.76 -16.58
C THR A 243 -36.91 -4.84 -16.57
N TYR A 244 -35.72 -5.42 -16.60
CA TYR A 244 -34.51 -4.69 -16.90
C TYR A 244 -33.66 -5.47 -17.89
N THR A 245 -32.88 -4.72 -18.67
CA THR A 245 -32.09 -5.25 -19.76
C THR A 245 -30.61 -5.00 -19.49
N ARG A 246 -29.80 -6.03 -19.64
CA ARG A 246 -28.34 -5.96 -19.63
C ARG A 246 -27.82 -6.07 -21.05
N GLU A 247 -26.97 -5.15 -21.45
CA GLU A 247 -26.26 -5.18 -22.73
C GLU A 247 -24.78 -5.48 -22.49
N PHE A 248 -24.22 -6.47 -23.19
CA PHE A 248 -22.83 -6.87 -22.98
C PHE A 248 -21.86 -5.71 -23.23
N LYS A 249 -22.13 -4.88 -24.24
CA LYS A 249 -21.30 -3.71 -24.57
C LYS A 249 -21.17 -2.74 -23.40
N GLN A 250 -22.27 -2.49 -22.69
CA GLN A 250 -22.28 -1.61 -21.52
C GLN A 250 -21.54 -2.26 -20.35
N GLU A 251 -21.78 -3.55 -20.11
CA GLU A 251 -21.12 -4.28 -19.04
C GLU A 251 -19.60 -4.40 -19.25
N LEU A 252 -19.16 -4.61 -20.49
CA LEU A 252 -17.76 -4.56 -20.89
C LEU A 252 -17.16 -3.18 -20.61
N LEU A 253 -17.85 -2.10 -20.97
CA LEU A 253 -17.42 -0.73 -20.71
C LEU A 253 -17.23 -0.48 -19.22
N ASP A 254 -18.24 -0.81 -18.41
CA ASP A 254 -18.19 -0.61 -16.96
C ASP A 254 -17.05 -1.40 -16.31
N LYS A 255 -16.88 -2.68 -16.72
CA LYS A 255 -15.80 -3.52 -16.22
C LYS A 255 -14.43 -2.96 -16.60
N VAL A 256 -14.18 -2.75 -17.88
CA VAL A 256 -12.88 -2.28 -18.40
C VAL A 256 -12.53 -0.88 -17.87
N TYR A 257 -13.51 0.01 -17.76
CA TYR A 257 -13.29 1.36 -17.22
C TYR A 257 -13.00 1.34 -15.72
N SER A 258 -13.71 0.52 -14.93
CA SER A 258 -13.42 0.40 -13.50
C SER A 258 -12.00 -0.12 -13.23
N GLU A 259 -11.54 -1.11 -14.00
CA GLU A 259 -10.17 -1.65 -13.89
C GLU A 259 -9.12 -0.65 -14.40
N PHE A 260 -9.44 0.16 -15.42
CA PHE A 260 -8.59 1.27 -15.86
C PHE A 260 -8.37 2.29 -14.74
N LEU A 261 -9.43 2.69 -14.02
CA LEU A 261 -9.30 3.62 -12.91
C LEU A 261 -8.46 3.07 -11.75
N LYS A 262 -8.56 1.76 -11.47
CA LYS A 262 -7.69 1.09 -10.47
C LYS A 262 -6.23 1.10 -10.93
N ALA A 263 -5.97 0.65 -12.16
CA ALA A 263 -4.64 0.64 -12.75
C ALA A 263 -3.98 2.02 -12.75
N LYS A 264 -4.74 3.08 -13.08
CA LYS A 264 -4.28 4.47 -13.01
C LYS A 264 -3.77 4.86 -11.62
N LYS A 265 -4.52 4.50 -10.56
CA LYS A 265 -4.11 4.75 -9.17
C LYS A 265 -2.84 4.00 -8.81
N PHE A 266 -2.68 2.77 -9.29
CA PHE A 266 -1.48 1.96 -9.05
C PHE A 266 -0.26 2.49 -9.80
N ILE A 267 -0.42 2.95 -11.04
CA ILE A 267 0.65 3.64 -11.78
C ILE A 267 1.09 4.88 -11.02
N ASP A 268 0.14 5.71 -10.58
CA ASP A 268 0.44 6.91 -9.79
C ASP A 268 1.19 6.59 -8.48
N ALA A 269 0.69 5.60 -7.73
CA ALA A 269 1.33 5.18 -6.49
C ALA A 269 2.75 4.66 -6.72
N GLN A 270 2.95 3.85 -7.77
CA GLN A 270 4.25 3.30 -8.10
C GLN A 270 5.23 4.39 -8.53
N VAL A 271 4.84 5.33 -9.40
CA VAL A 271 5.70 6.47 -9.78
C VAL A 271 6.09 7.30 -8.56
N ASN A 272 5.13 7.59 -7.66
CA ASN A 272 5.38 8.38 -6.45
C ASN A 272 6.31 7.69 -5.44
N SER A 273 6.41 6.35 -5.49
CA SER A 273 7.29 5.56 -4.62
C SER A 273 8.73 5.43 -5.12
N LEU A 274 9.04 5.91 -6.32
CA LEU A 274 10.37 5.77 -6.92
C LEU A 274 11.22 7.01 -6.63
N ASP A 275 12.38 6.80 -6.03
CA ASP A 275 13.24 7.88 -5.50
C ASP A 275 14.11 8.58 -6.57
N SER A 276 14.10 8.09 -7.81
CA SER A 276 14.95 8.63 -8.87
C SER A 276 14.23 8.76 -10.21
N GLU A 277 14.56 9.82 -10.94
CA GLU A 277 14.11 10.05 -12.32
C GLU A 277 14.45 8.85 -13.22
N ALA A 278 15.63 8.24 -13.04
CA ALA A 278 16.03 7.06 -13.80
C ALA A 278 15.10 5.85 -13.57
N SER A 279 14.68 5.62 -12.32
CA SER A 279 13.75 4.56 -11.96
C SER A 279 12.34 4.84 -12.52
N ILE A 280 11.86 6.08 -12.42
CA ILE A 280 10.58 6.52 -12.99
C ILE A 280 10.58 6.32 -14.52
N ASN A 281 11.64 6.79 -15.18
CA ASN A 281 11.85 6.60 -16.62
C ASN A 281 11.81 5.13 -17.02
N LEU A 282 12.54 4.26 -16.30
CA LEU A 282 12.56 2.83 -16.59
C LEU A 282 11.17 2.20 -16.42
N PHE A 283 10.48 2.49 -15.32
CA PHE A 283 9.14 1.97 -15.04
C PHE A 283 8.14 2.37 -16.13
N LEU A 284 8.06 3.66 -16.47
CA LEU A 284 7.13 4.16 -17.50
C LEU A 284 7.46 3.59 -18.89
N LYS A 285 8.74 3.37 -19.22
CA LYS A 285 9.14 2.70 -20.47
C LYS A 285 8.66 1.25 -20.53
N LEU A 286 8.81 0.50 -19.44
CA LEU A 286 8.32 -0.87 -19.35
C LEU A 286 6.79 -0.91 -19.46
N LEU A 287 6.11 0.03 -18.84
CA LEU A 287 4.66 0.17 -18.91
C LEU A 287 4.18 0.45 -20.35
N LEU A 288 4.84 1.34 -21.09
CA LEU A 288 4.55 1.58 -22.50
C LEU A 288 4.80 0.34 -23.37
N TYR A 289 5.88 -0.39 -23.11
CA TYR A 289 6.15 -1.67 -23.79
C TYR A 289 5.05 -2.69 -23.54
N GLN A 290 4.59 -2.81 -22.29
CA GLN A 290 3.49 -3.68 -21.91
C GLN A 290 2.19 -3.28 -22.58
N LEU A 291 1.84 -1.99 -22.61
CA LEU A 291 0.66 -1.50 -23.34
C LEU A 291 0.72 -1.84 -24.83
N ARG A 292 1.90 -1.81 -25.45
CA ARG A 292 2.06 -2.21 -26.86
C ARG A 292 1.85 -3.71 -27.02
N HIS A 293 2.39 -4.51 -26.10
CA HIS A 293 2.13 -5.94 -26.07
C HIS A 293 0.63 -6.23 -25.96
N LEU A 294 -0.07 -5.56 -25.05
CA LEU A 294 -1.53 -5.66 -24.89
C LEU A 294 -2.30 -5.24 -26.13
N HIS A 295 -1.90 -4.14 -26.78
CA HIS A 295 -2.50 -3.72 -28.04
C HIS A 295 -2.34 -4.79 -29.13
N ASN A 296 -1.13 -5.32 -29.31
CA ASN A 296 -0.88 -6.40 -30.27
C ASN A 296 -1.59 -7.71 -29.89
N ALA A 297 -1.78 -7.97 -28.60
CA ALA A 297 -2.56 -9.12 -28.14
C ALA A 297 -4.04 -8.93 -28.51
N LEU A 298 -4.62 -7.76 -28.21
CA LEU A 298 -6.00 -7.41 -28.58
C LEU A 298 -6.25 -7.62 -30.07
N GLU A 299 -5.37 -7.13 -30.95
CA GLU A 299 -5.48 -7.28 -32.41
C GLU A 299 -5.51 -8.74 -32.89
N LYS A 300 -5.02 -9.70 -32.09
CA LYS A 300 -5.06 -11.14 -32.42
C LYS A 300 -6.39 -11.81 -32.06
N TYR A 301 -7.30 -11.11 -31.39
CA TYR A 301 -8.58 -11.65 -30.92
C TYR A 301 -9.77 -10.91 -31.55
N PRO A 302 -10.28 -11.39 -32.70
CA PRO A 302 -11.38 -10.74 -33.44
C PRO A 302 -12.61 -10.43 -32.58
N GLU A 303 -12.97 -11.36 -31.68
CA GLU A 303 -14.08 -11.21 -30.74
C GLU A 303 -13.92 -9.99 -29.82
N ALA A 304 -12.71 -9.74 -29.33
CA ALA A 304 -12.43 -8.59 -28.48
C ALA A 304 -12.33 -7.28 -29.29
N THR A 305 -11.81 -7.34 -30.52
CA THR A 305 -11.69 -6.16 -31.40
C THR A 305 -13.03 -5.66 -31.96
N LYS A 306 -14.10 -6.48 -31.92
CA LYS A 306 -15.48 -6.06 -32.25
C LYS A 306 -15.93 -4.86 -31.41
N TYR A 307 -15.36 -4.68 -30.22
CA TYR A 307 -15.76 -3.65 -29.27
C TYR A 307 -14.72 -2.55 -29.18
N ASP A 308 -15.01 -1.39 -29.78
CA ASP A 308 -14.13 -0.22 -29.76
C ASP A 308 -13.70 0.19 -28.35
N THR A 309 -14.51 -0.10 -27.33
CA THR A 309 -14.21 0.09 -25.90
C THR A 309 -12.83 -0.45 -25.51
N ASN A 310 -12.43 -1.61 -26.04
CA ASN A 310 -11.13 -2.22 -25.76
C ASN A 310 -9.97 -1.41 -26.36
N HIS A 311 -10.15 -0.83 -27.55
CA HIS A 311 -9.17 0.10 -28.12
C HIS A 311 -9.16 1.43 -27.38
N TYR A 312 -10.33 1.94 -26.99
CA TYR A 312 -10.45 3.19 -26.26
C TYR A 312 -9.71 3.15 -24.92
N VAL A 313 -9.81 2.05 -24.16
CA VAL A 313 -9.12 1.96 -22.86
C VAL A 313 -7.59 1.95 -23.01
N LEU A 314 -7.06 1.24 -24.02
CA LEU A 314 -5.62 1.21 -24.28
C LEU A 314 -5.12 2.61 -24.70
N LYS A 315 -5.88 3.30 -25.57
CA LYS A 315 -5.61 4.71 -25.91
C LYS A 315 -5.69 5.63 -24.69
N ALA A 316 -6.62 5.38 -23.77
CA ALA A 316 -6.76 6.17 -22.54
C ALA A 316 -5.55 6.01 -21.61
N PHE A 317 -4.99 4.80 -21.47
CA PHE A 317 -3.74 4.59 -20.73
C PHE A 317 -2.58 5.38 -21.31
N VAL A 318 -2.40 5.27 -22.63
CA VAL A 318 -1.33 5.98 -23.34
C VAL A 318 -1.47 7.49 -23.16
N ARG A 319 -2.68 8.02 -23.37
CA ARG A 319 -2.97 9.44 -23.19
C ARG A 319 -2.72 9.88 -21.75
N PHE A 320 -3.14 9.09 -20.76
CA PHE A 320 -2.86 9.38 -19.37
C PHE A 320 -1.36 9.45 -19.06
N ILE A 321 -0.57 8.52 -19.59
CA ILE A 321 0.89 8.53 -19.41
C ILE A 321 1.51 9.76 -20.07
N PHE A 322 1.10 10.13 -21.28
CA PHE A 322 1.61 11.34 -21.92
C PHE A 322 1.17 12.61 -21.19
N ASP A 323 -0.13 12.79 -20.96
CA ASP A 323 -0.66 14.01 -20.35
C ASP A 323 -0.04 14.30 -18.96
N LYS A 324 0.34 13.26 -18.20
CA LYS A 324 0.87 13.41 -16.84
C LYS A 324 2.38 13.24 -16.71
N TYR A 325 2.99 12.38 -17.53
CA TYR A 325 4.39 11.97 -17.39
C TYR A 325 5.23 12.22 -18.64
N GLU A 326 4.79 13.09 -19.56
CA GLU A 326 5.51 13.47 -20.79
C GLU A 326 7.02 13.67 -20.61
N PRO A 327 7.51 14.44 -19.60
CA PRO A 327 8.94 14.70 -19.46
C PRO A 327 9.81 13.43 -19.30
N PHE A 328 9.21 12.34 -18.81
CA PHE A 328 9.90 11.06 -18.56
C PHE A 328 9.89 10.13 -19.78
N VAL A 329 9.05 10.40 -20.79
CA VAL A 329 8.81 9.46 -21.90
C VAL A 329 9.06 10.04 -23.29
N GLU A 330 9.25 11.36 -23.43
CA GLU A 330 9.28 12.11 -24.71
C GLU A 330 10.21 11.50 -25.78
N ASN A 331 11.36 10.94 -25.37
CA ASN A 331 12.39 10.39 -26.27
C ASN A 331 12.30 8.87 -26.49
N HIS A 332 11.22 8.20 -26.07
CA HIS A 332 11.14 6.75 -26.17
C HIS A 332 10.52 6.27 -27.49
N LYS A 333 11.10 5.21 -28.08
CA LYS A 333 10.64 4.65 -29.38
C LYS A 333 9.16 4.25 -29.41
N GLU A 334 8.63 3.80 -28.27
CA GLU A 334 7.21 3.40 -28.16
C GLU A 334 6.26 4.61 -28.22
N VAL A 335 6.75 5.82 -27.93
CA VAL A 335 5.96 7.05 -28.09
C VAL A 335 5.56 7.26 -29.55
N ASN A 336 6.47 6.97 -30.48
CA ASN A 336 6.17 7.10 -31.91
C ASN A 336 5.15 6.06 -32.39
N TYR A 337 5.19 4.85 -31.83
CA TYR A 337 4.17 3.82 -32.10
C TYR A 337 2.79 4.30 -31.66
N PHE A 338 2.68 4.82 -30.45
CA PHE A 338 1.42 5.27 -29.90
C PHE A 338 0.92 6.61 -30.43
N LYS A 339 1.80 7.55 -30.79
CA LYS A 339 1.42 8.79 -31.49
C LYS A 339 0.71 8.51 -32.81
N LYS A 340 1.13 7.46 -33.55
CA LYS A 340 0.44 7.00 -34.77
C LYS A 340 -0.95 6.42 -34.49
N ILE A 341 -1.10 5.70 -33.39
CA ILE A 341 -2.37 5.08 -32.97
C ILE A 341 -3.37 6.13 -32.43
N LEU A 342 -2.86 7.18 -31.77
CA LEU A 342 -3.66 8.28 -31.22
C LEU A 342 -4.09 9.29 -32.29
N ASN A 343 -3.29 9.49 -33.35
CA ASN A 343 -3.59 10.38 -34.47
C ASN A 343 -3.66 9.61 -35.81
N PRO A 344 -4.77 8.89 -36.08
CA PRO A 344 -4.92 8.17 -37.34
C PRO A 344 -5.08 9.07 -38.59
N ASN A 345 -5.33 10.38 -38.42
CA ASN A 345 -5.59 11.34 -39.51
C ASN A 345 -4.51 12.43 -39.67
N ALA A 346 -3.25 12.02 -39.92
CA ALA A 346 -2.25 12.90 -40.55
C ALA A 346 -2.40 12.98 -42.09
N GLU A 347 -3.56 12.57 -42.63
CA GLU A 347 -4.09 12.98 -43.93
C GLU A 347 -5.56 13.40 -43.78
N PRO A 348 -6.06 14.34 -44.61
CA PRO A 348 -7.33 15.02 -44.40
C PRO A 348 -8.51 14.12 -44.77
N GLN A 349 -9.31 13.76 -43.78
CA GLN A 349 -10.61 13.09 -43.95
C GLN A 349 -11.73 14.15 -43.99
N PRO A 350 -12.86 13.84 -44.67
CA PRO A 350 -13.76 14.83 -45.26
C PRO A 350 -14.58 15.59 -44.23
N ASN A 351 -14.98 16.81 -44.61
CA ASN A 351 -15.85 17.71 -43.86
C ASN A 351 -17.09 16.99 -43.31
N ILE A 352 -17.03 16.62 -42.04
CA ILE A 352 -18.22 16.36 -41.23
C ILE A 352 -18.68 17.73 -40.73
N VAL A 353 -19.78 18.21 -41.30
CA VAL A 353 -20.48 19.41 -40.84
C VAL A 353 -20.79 19.22 -39.34
N PRO A 354 -20.44 20.17 -38.46
CA PRO A 354 -20.74 20.03 -37.05
C PRO A 354 -22.26 20.09 -36.86
N SER A 355 -22.84 19.00 -36.35
CA SER A 355 -24.12 19.09 -35.65
C SER A 355 -23.97 20.06 -34.46
N PRO A 356 -25.02 20.84 -34.16
CA PRO A 356 -24.93 21.92 -33.19
C PRO A 356 -24.49 21.36 -31.84
N VAL A 357 -23.54 22.07 -31.25
CA VAL A 357 -22.87 21.78 -29.99
C VAL A 357 -23.88 21.43 -28.90
N THR A 358 -24.10 20.13 -28.68
CA THR A 358 -24.43 19.65 -27.34
C THR A 358 -23.12 19.74 -26.56
N GLN A 359 -23.06 20.69 -25.64
CA GLN A 359 -21.91 20.94 -24.77
C GLN A 359 -21.36 19.60 -24.26
N ARG A 360 -20.09 19.35 -24.59
CA ARG A 360 -19.30 18.26 -24.03
C ARG A 360 -19.35 18.38 -22.50
N MET A 361 -20.09 17.50 -21.85
CA MET A 361 -19.96 17.29 -20.42
C MET A 361 -18.61 16.59 -20.20
N LEU A 362 -17.65 17.34 -19.62
CA LEU A 362 -16.51 16.77 -18.90
C LEU A 362 -17.01 15.65 -17.98
N PRO A 363 -16.21 14.59 -17.74
CA PRO A 363 -16.61 13.50 -16.86
C PRO A 363 -17.11 14.11 -15.56
N HIS A 364 -18.36 13.83 -15.21
CA HIS A 364 -18.97 14.37 -14.00
C HIS A 364 -18.05 14.05 -12.84
N LYS A 365 -17.42 15.09 -12.26
CA LYS A 365 -16.95 15.03 -10.88
C LYS A 365 -18.15 14.48 -10.12
N GLU A 366 -18.03 13.28 -9.57
CA GLU A 366 -19.12 12.66 -8.81
C GLU A 366 -19.56 13.68 -7.76
N VAL A 367 -20.74 14.27 -7.97
CA VAL A 367 -21.23 15.36 -7.14
C VAL A 367 -21.78 14.70 -5.89
N VAL A 368 -21.01 14.79 -4.80
CA VAL A 368 -21.45 14.30 -3.50
C VAL A 368 -22.14 15.46 -2.78
N MET A 369 -23.43 15.32 -2.52
CA MET A 369 -24.17 16.29 -1.71
C MET A 369 -23.72 16.18 -0.25
N ALA A 370 -23.49 17.33 0.40
CA ALA A 370 -23.19 17.40 1.82
C ALA A 370 -24.31 16.78 2.68
N PHE A 371 -24.05 16.59 3.98
CA PHE A 371 -25.15 16.32 4.91
C PHE A 371 -26.07 17.55 4.98
N LYS A 372 -27.33 17.36 5.35
CA LYS A 372 -28.29 18.44 5.49
C LYS A 372 -28.99 18.34 6.82
N TRP A 373 -28.98 19.45 7.56
CA TRP A 373 -29.73 19.56 8.82
C TRP A 373 -31.24 19.57 8.56
N VAL A 374 -32.00 18.91 9.42
CA VAL A 374 -33.46 18.95 9.39
C VAL A 374 -34.00 20.31 9.88
N ALA A 375 -33.35 20.91 10.89
CA ALA A 375 -33.74 22.19 11.47
C ALA A 375 -32.54 22.94 12.07
N ASN A 376 -32.67 24.25 12.24
CA ASN A 376 -31.71 25.14 12.92
C ASN A 376 -30.24 24.95 12.47
N PRO A 377 -29.94 24.99 11.16
CA PRO A 377 -28.63 24.60 10.63
C PRO A 377 -27.46 25.42 11.20
N ALA A 378 -27.59 26.74 11.30
CA ALA A 378 -26.52 27.62 11.79
C ALA A 378 -26.16 27.33 13.26
N GLU A 379 -27.17 27.22 14.12
CA GLU A 379 -26.98 26.95 15.55
C GLU A 379 -26.41 25.55 15.78
N ARG A 380 -26.99 24.52 15.14
CA ARG A 380 -26.54 23.13 15.30
C ARG A 380 -25.14 22.91 14.74
N THR A 381 -24.80 23.53 13.61
CA THR A 381 -23.43 23.50 13.07
C THR A 381 -22.45 24.11 14.06
N THR A 382 -22.77 25.27 14.62
CA THR A 382 -21.91 25.96 15.60
C THR A 382 -21.72 25.11 16.86
N LYS A 383 -22.82 24.60 17.44
CA LYS A 383 -22.77 23.72 18.62
C LYS A 383 -21.97 22.44 18.36
N LEU A 384 -22.19 21.78 17.21
CA LEU A 384 -21.46 20.55 16.85
C LEU A 384 -19.98 20.83 16.66
N TYR A 385 -19.64 21.87 15.89
CA TYR A 385 -18.25 22.29 15.67
C TYR A 385 -17.52 22.56 16.99
N THR A 386 -18.10 23.41 17.86
CA THR A 386 -17.50 23.75 19.14
C THR A 386 -17.29 22.50 20.00
N ALA A 387 -18.26 21.60 20.03
CA ALA A 387 -18.18 20.37 20.80
C ALA A 387 -17.11 19.40 20.26
N LEU A 388 -17.03 19.21 18.94
CA LEU A 388 -16.03 18.34 18.31
C LEU A 388 -14.61 18.87 18.47
N VAL A 389 -14.42 20.19 18.37
CA VAL A 389 -13.11 20.83 18.62
C VAL A 389 -12.71 20.70 20.09
N ALA A 390 -13.64 20.96 21.02
CA ALA A 390 -13.39 20.84 22.46
C ALA A 390 -13.04 19.40 22.88
N GLY A 391 -13.74 18.41 22.30
CA GLY A 391 -13.48 16.98 22.52
C GLY A 391 -12.27 16.42 21.77
N ASN A 392 -11.52 17.25 21.03
CA ASN A 392 -10.41 16.85 20.15
C ASN A 392 -10.81 15.75 19.14
N PHE A 393 -12.05 15.77 18.65
CA PHE A 393 -12.51 14.88 17.58
C PHE A 393 -12.03 15.37 16.21
N ILE A 394 -11.92 16.69 16.03
CA ILE A 394 -11.39 17.32 14.81
C ILE A 394 -10.25 18.30 15.15
N SER A 395 -9.41 18.63 14.15
CA SER A 395 -8.32 19.58 14.34
C SER A 395 -8.82 20.98 14.70
N ARG A 396 -8.13 21.65 15.64
CA ARG A 396 -8.38 23.06 16.02
C ARG A 396 -8.10 24.05 14.87
N SER A 397 -7.37 23.62 13.85
CA SER A 397 -7.07 24.43 12.67
C SER A 397 -8.23 24.52 11.68
N VAL A 398 -9.32 23.77 11.88
CA VAL A 398 -10.49 23.79 10.99
C VAL A 398 -11.33 25.01 11.32
N GLU A 399 -11.57 25.87 10.35
CA GLU A 399 -12.45 27.04 10.51
C GLU A 399 -13.93 26.64 10.48
N LEU A 400 -14.77 27.32 11.26
CA LEU A 400 -16.22 27.05 11.33
C LEU A 400 -16.91 27.14 9.96
N MET A 401 -16.57 28.14 9.14
CA MET A 401 -17.14 28.28 7.78
C MET A 401 -16.73 27.13 6.85
N HIS A 402 -15.55 26.56 7.05
CA HIS A 402 -15.11 25.41 6.26
C HIS A 402 -15.81 24.13 6.73
N PHE A 403 -16.04 24.01 8.04
CA PHE A 403 -16.81 22.92 8.62
C PHE A 403 -18.29 22.96 8.20
N SER A 404 -18.91 24.14 8.12
CA SER A 404 -20.34 24.30 7.80
C SER A 404 -20.72 23.73 6.45
N LYS A 405 -19.83 23.83 5.46
CA LYS A 405 -19.99 23.26 4.11
C LYS A 405 -20.32 21.76 4.14
N GLY A 406 -19.86 21.02 5.15
CA GLY A 406 -20.17 19.61 5.31
C GLY A 406 -21.63 19.30 5.65
N PHE A 407 -22.42 20.32 6.02
CA PHE A 407 -23.78 20.19 6.56
C PHE A 407 -24.83 21.13 5.92
N GLU A 408 -24.47 21.84 4.85
CA GLU A 408 -25.36 22.79 4.15
C GLU A 408 -26.34 22.10 3.19
N GLY A 409 -26.15 20.81 2.91
CA GLY A 409 -26.94 20.06 1.93
C GLY A 409 -26.63 20.42 0.47
N GLU A 410 -25.55 21.16 0.23
CA GLU A 410 -25.11 21.57 -1.10
C GLU A 410 -24.10 20.58 -1.72
N ALA A 411 -23.87 20.71 -3.01
CA ALA A 411 -22.90 19.91 -3.75
C ALA A 411 -21.45 20.23 -3.32
N LEU A 412 -20.67 19.21 -2.95
CA LEU A 412 -19.26 19.37 -2.61
C LEU A 412 -18.37 19.22 -3.85
N GLU A 413 -17.96 20.35 -4.43
CA GLU A 413 -17.09 20.40 -5.61
C GLU A 413 -15.70 19.77 -5.39
N SER A 414 -15.21 19.79 -4.15
CA SER A 414 -13.95 19.20 -3.71
C SER A 414 -14.08 18.59 -2.31
N PRO A 415 -13.21 17.64 -1.92
CA PRO A 415 -13.15 17.19 -0.54
C PRO A 415 -12.84 18.35 0.42
N LEU A 416 -13.44 18.35 1.61
CA LEU A 416 -13.20 19.41 2.60
C LEU A 416 -11.91 19.16 3.39
N GLY A 417 -11.46 17.92 3.58
CA GLY A 417 -10.19 17.67 4.28
C GLY A 417 -10.22 17.97 5.78
N ILE A 418 -11.38 17.78 6.42
CA ILE A 418 -11.52 18.01 7.86
C ILE A 418 -10.82 16.85 8.60
N LYS A 419 -9.66 17.13 9.19
CA LYS A 419 -8.85 16.11 9.89
C LYS A 419 -9.57 15.57 11.12
N TRP A 420 -9.91 14.28 11.10
CA TRP A 420 -10.36 13.54 12.27
C TRP A 420 -9.18 13.18 13.16
N MET A 421 -9.29 13.44 14.46
CA MET A 421 -8.18 13.36 15.42
C MET A 421 -8.38 12.31 16.51
N LYS A 422 -9.61 11.82 16.74
CA LYS A 422 -9.90 10.90 17.86
C LYS A 422 -9.27 9.52 17.60
N LYS A 423 -8.41 9.09 18.54
CA LYS A 423 -7.77 7.78 18.55
C LYS A 423 -8.32 6.92 19.68
N VAL A 424 -8.60 5.65 19.40
CA VAL A 424 -8.97 4.62 20.38
C VAL A 424 -7.89 3.54 20.35
N ARG A 425 -7.31 3.21 21.51
CA ARG A 425 -6.16 2.27 21.62
C ARG A 425 -5.00 2.62 20.67
N GLY A 426 -4.70 3.92 20.56
CA GLY A 426 -3.61 4.45 19.73
C GLY A 426 -3.89 4.52 18.22
N LYS A 427 -5.03 3.98 17.73
CA LYS A 427 -5.41 3.99 16.31
C LYS A 427 -6.55 4.97 16.05
N LEU A 428 -6.55 5.60 14.87
CA LEU A 428 -7.65 6.48 14.46
C LEU A 428 -8.98 5.72 14.45
N SER A 429 -9.98 6.22 15.16
CA SER A 429 -11.25 5.52 15.28
C SER A 429 -12.25 6.00 14.22
N LYS A 430 -12.19 5.39 13.04
CA LYS A 430 -13.22 5.53 11.98
C LYS A 430 -14.61 5.09 12.45
N PRO A 431 -14.76 4.03 13.28
CA PRO A 431 -16.07 3.65 13.81
C PRO A 431 -16.76 4.79 14.57
N LEU A 432 -16.03 5.61 15.33
CA LEU A 432 -16.63 6.73 16.06
C LEU A 432 -17.21 7.82 15.13
N ILE A 433 -16.63 8.01 13.94
CA ILE A 433 -17.19 8.94 12.95
C ILE A 433 -18.54 8.43 12.49
N LEU A 434 -18.62 7.15 12.11
CA LEU A 434 -19.87 6.54 11.65
C LEU A 434 -20.91 6.53 12.77
N TYR A 435 -20.51 6.20 14.00
CA TYR A 435 -21.39 6.24 15.16
C TYR A 435 -22.00 7.63 15.39
N LEU A 436 -21.21 8.70 15.25
CA LEU A 436 -21.70 10.07 15.32
C LEU A 436 -22.80 10.34 14.29
N PHE A 437 -22.57 9.99 13.02
CA PHE A 437 -23.55 10.24 11.95
C PHE A 437 -24.79 9.36 12.09
N ASP A 438 -24.63 8.08 12.40
CA ASP A 438 -25.73 7.16 12.66
C ASP A 438 -26.64 7.69 13.77
N LEU A 439 -26.06 8.16 14.87
CA LEU A 439 -26.80 8.74 15.98
C LEU A 439 -27.48 10.06 15.60
N MET A 440 -26.83 10.91 14.80
CA MET A 440 -27.45 12.15 14.30
C MET A 440 -28.65 11.88 13.40
N MET A 441 -28.60 10.85 12.56
CA MET A 441 -29.73 10.43 11.73
C MET A 441 -30.83 9.75 12.56
N GLU A 442 -30.48 8.94 13.56
CA GLU A 442 -31.43 8.30 14.49
C GLU A 442 -32.22 9.34 15.30
N LYS A 443 -31.58 10.46 15.68
CA LYS A 443 -32.21 11.57 16.41
C LYS A 443 -32.85 12.63 15.51
N ASP A 444 -33.04 12.34 14.22
CA ASP A 444 -33.64 13.24 13.22
C ASP A 444 -32.97 14.64 13.18
N LEU A 445 -31.65 14.69 13.45
CA LEU A 445 -30.87 15.92 13.33
C LEU A 445 -30.48 16.19 11.87
N LEU A 446 -30.15 15.13 11.13
CA LEU A 446 -29.84 15.15 9.70
C LEU A 446 -30.92 14.45 8.88
N GLU A 447 -31.06 14.80 7.61
CA GLU A 447 -31.91 14.06 6.67
C GLU A 447 -31.51 12.57 6.64
N LYS A 448 -32.52 11.68 6.65
CA LYS A 448 -32.29 10.23 6.65
C LYS A 448 -31.67 9.79 5.33
N ILE A 449 -30.57 9.04 5.43
CA ILE A 449 -29.91 8.41 4.29
C ILE A 449 -30.11 6.91 4.43
N ILE A 450 -30.85 6.31 3.50
CA ILE A 450 -31.21 4.88 3.55
C ILE A 450 -29.98 4.01 3.19
N ASN A 451 -29.17 4.48 2.25
CA ASN A 451 -28.01 3.75 1.75
C ASN A 451 -26.74 4.06 2.56
N ASN A 452 -26.19 3.05 3.24
CA ASN A 452 -24.93 3.17 3.97
C ASN A 452 -23.76 3.60 3.08
N GLN A 453 -23.75 3.23 1.81
CA GLN A 453 -22.69 3.66 0.89
C GLN A 453 -22.68 5.17 0.69
N ASP A 454 -23.84 5.82 0.68
CA ASP A 454 -23.94 7.27 0.52
C ASP A 454 -23.43 7.99 1.76
N ILE A 455 -23.70 7.45 2.96
CA ILE A 455 -23.11 7.95 4.21
C ILE A 455 -21.58 7.88 4.12
N TYR A 456 -21.04 6.74 3.68
CA TYR A 456 -19.59 6.54 3.56
C TYR A 456 -18.95 7.52 2.56
N LYS A 457 -19.55 7.70 1.38
CA LYS A 457 -19.09 8.65 0.37
C LYS A 457 -19.09 10.09 0.92
N LYS A 458 -20.17 10.50 1.61
CA LYS A 458 -20.25 11.83 2.24
C LYS A 458 -19.20 12.02 3.31
N VAL A 459 -19.02 11.04 4.21
CA VAL A 459 -18.00 11.09 5.26
C VAL A 459 -16.60 11.19 4.67
N GLN A 460 -16.27 10.39 3.66
CA GLN A 460 -14.97 10.44 2.97
C GLN A 460 -14.74 11.77 2.23
N ARG A 461 -15.80 12.43 1.77
CA ARG A 461 -15.71 13.74 1.12
C ARG A 461 -15.48 14.87 2.12
N ILE A 462 -15.95 14.72 3.35
CA ILE A 462 -15.86 15.75 4.39
C ILE A 462 -14.59 15.56 5.23
N PHE A 463 -14.31 14.34 5.68
CA PHE A 463 -13.26 14.05 6.65
C PHE A 463 -12.05 13.35 6.04
N THR A 464 -10.88 13.69 6.56
CA THR A 464 -9.60 13.02 6.31
C THR A 464 -9.05 12.45 7.62
N ASP A 465 -8.00 11.64 7.52
CA ASP A 465 -7.26 11.22 8.70
C ASP A 465 -6.46 12.39 9.33
N HIS A 466 -5.77 12.07 10.42
CA HIS A 466 -4.90 13.03 11.13
C HIS A 466 -3.73 13.58 10.28
N ASN A 467 -3.32 12.90 9.22
CA ASN A 467 -2.28 13.35 8.30
C ASN A 467 -2.85 14.29 7.22
N GLY A 468 -4.15 14.19 6.93
CA GLY A 468 -4.82 14.91 5.84
C GLY A 468 -5.15 14.02 4.64
N GLU A 469 -4.93 12.72 4.76
CA GLU A 469 -5.19 11.73 3.73
C GLU A 469 -6.65 11.24 3.77
N ALA A 470 -7.17 10.78 2.63
CA ALA A 470 -8.54 10.27 2.54
C ALA A 470 -8.77 9.07 3.47
N LEU A 471 -9.93 9.03 4.14
CA LEU A 471 -10.30 7.91 5.01
C LEU A 471 -10.54 6.63 4.20
N GLN A 472 -9.59 5.69 4.22
CA GLN A 472 -9.71 4.40 3.53
C GLN A 472 -10.56 3.38 4.33
N HIS A 473 -11.17 2.39 3.68
CA HIS A 473 -11.85 1.23 4.33
C HIS A 473 -12.87 1.60 5.43
N ILE A 474 -13.68 2.63 5.20
CA ILE A 474 -14.68 3.08 6.17
C ILE A 474 -15.85 2.10 6.29
N ASP A 475 -16.20 1.46 5.18
CA ASP A 475 -17.22 0.41 5.05
C ASP A 475 -16.95 -0.80 5.95
N VAL A 476 -15.71 -1.30 5.96
CA VAL A 476 -15.29 -2.42 6.81
C VAL A 476 -15.33 -2.07 8.29
N SER A 477 -15.14 -0.80 8.64
CA SER A 477 -15.08 -0.32 10.03
C SER A 477 -16.46 -0.30 10.70
N SER A 478 -17.55 -0.32 9.93
CA SER A 478 -18.93 -0.27 10.44
C SER A 478 -19.40 -1.58 11.09
N ALA A 479 -18.83 -2.72 10.69
CA ALA A 479 -19.26 -4.06 11.13
C ALA A 479 -19.11 -4.29 12.65
N GLY A 480 -18.23 -3.53 13.33
CA GLY A 480 -18.02 -3.63 14.77
C GLY A 480 -19.07 -2.92 15.63
N ILE A 481 -19.73 -1.88 15.10
CA ILE A 481 -20.66 -1.02 15.86
C ILE A 481 -22.00 -1.73 16.08
N LYS A 482 -22.53 -2.39 15.06
CA LYS A 482 -23.86 -3.03 15.09
C LYS A 482 -23.99 -4.22 16.08
N LYS A 483 -22.87 -4.73 16.63
CA LYS A 483 -22.85 -5.90 17.51
C LYS A 483 -22.89 -5.61 19.02
N ARG A 484 -22.76 -4.35 19.46
CA ARG A 484 -22.68 -4.01 20.90
C ARG A 484 -23.93 -3.26 21.35
N LYS A 485 -24.90 -3.97 21.93
CA LYS A 485 -26.16 -3.36 22.42
C LYS A 485 -26.12 -2.92 23.88
N THR A 486 -25.08 -3.20 24.65
CA THR A 486 -25.15 -3.02 26.12
C THR A 486 -24.04 -2.20 26.78
N ASP A 487 -22.83 -2.06 26.20
CA ASP A 487 -21.74 -1.30 26.83
C ASP A 487 -21.18 -0.22 25.88
N TYR A 488 -21.49 1.05 26.16
CA TYR A 488 -20.89 2.20 25.48
C TYR A 488 -19.47 2.44 25.98
N THR A 489 -18.55 2.71 25.06
CA THR A 489 -17.20 3.19 25.36
C THR A 489 -17.22 4.63 25.90
N SER A 490 -16.15 5.05 26.57
CA SER A 490 -16.00 6.43 27.04
C SER A 490 -16.21 7.47 25.92
N GLU A 491 -15.69 7.19 24.74
CA GLU A 491 -15.77 8.06 23.58
C GLU A 491 -17.16 8.08 22.95
N GLU A 492 -17.90 6.96 22.98
CA GLU A 492 -19.30 6.91 22.56
C GLU A 492 -20.19 7.66 23.55
N LEU A 493 -19.90 7.59 24.85
CA LEU A 493 -20.58 8.41 25.87
C LEU A 493 -20.31 9.91 25.68
N GLU A 494 -19.10 10.30 25.30
CA GLU A 494 -18.80 11.69 24.90
C GLU A 494 -19.65 12.10 23.69
N ILE A 495 -19.72 11.28 22.64
CA ILE A 495 -20.57 11.56 21.46
C ILE A 495 -22.05 11.67 21.85
N ASN A 496 -22.56 10.77 22.69
CA ASN A 496 -23.92 10.83 23.21
C ASN A 496 -24.21 12.15 23.93
N ALA A 497 -23.26 12.62 24.75
CA ALA A 497 -23.39 13.91 25.43
C ALA A 497 -23.40 15.09 24.45
N ILE A 498 -22.58 15.04 23.38
CA ILE A 498 -22.59 16.03 22.30
C ILE A 498 -23.96 16.06 21.63
N ILE A 499 -24.50 14.92 21.22
CA ILE A 499 -25.81 14.84 20.55
C ILE A 499 -26.94 15.29 21.47
N ALA A 500 -26.92 14.90 22.75
CA ALA A 500 -27.90 15.36 23.72
C ALA A 500 -27.90 16.90 23.89
N ASN A 501 -26.73 17.54 23.76
CA ASN A 501 -26.62 18.99 23.79
C ASN A 501 -27.11 19.68 22.51
N LEU A 502 -27.10 18.98 21.35
CA LEU A 502 -27.67 19.49 20.10
C LEU A 502 -29.21 19.46 20.08
N LEU A 503 -29.82 18.62 20.90
CA LEU A 503 -31.27 18.51 21.04
C LEU A 503 -31.87 19.52 22.02
N LYS A 504 -31.03 20.16 22.85
CA LYS A 504 -31.40 21.29 23.71
C LYS A 504 -31.25 22.61 22.96
#